data_AF-A0A7W3VXU2-F1
#
_entry.id   AF-A0A7W3VXU2-F1
#
_cell.length_a   1.000
_cell.length_b   1.000
_cell.length_c   1.000
_cell.angle_alpha   90.00
_cell.angle_beta   90.00
_cell.angle_gamma   90.00
#
_symmetry.space_group_name_H-M   'P 1'
#
loop_
_entity.id
_entity.type
_entity.pdbx_description
1 polymer ?
#
loop_
_entity_poly.entity_id
_entity_poly.type
_entity_poly.pdbx_seq_one_letter_code
_entity_poly.pdbx_strand_id
1 'polypeptide(L)'
;MNGLRAGLAVVGDSAPDEPEPSLALLRADARAIREHTGTPASAFAVRSRNAGELSAALRSLPSEVEAVYLTGADPAKARAAQRDIAAGGGIPVITEEETSGIVLAAAVLIRSRRLHVAPFAAKVVVAGADAMPLLVPLLVASGVGDVVAWRRSDAAGYPLAEVARNATVVVDAAGDLGGSLLVAPDRSAGLLPLPGLFAASRRGLVARPVNDPLYQLDVHRACAHALTTLAPVDRLLPELSDPDLAARVSDAIEEALRPPRQR
;
A
#
# COMPACT_ATOMS: atom_id res chain seq x y z
N MET A 1 7.67 -27.61 20.86
CA MET A 1 8.22 -26.63 19.89
C MET A 1 7.12 -26.34 18.87
N ASN A 2 6.38 -25.24 19.03
CA ASN A 2 5.40 -24.82 18.03
C ASN A 2 6.17 -24.31 16.82
N GLY A 3 6.19 -25.10 15.74
CA GLY A 3 6.82 -24.72 14.49
C GLY A 3 6.21 -23.42 13.99
N LEU A 4 7.00 -22.35 13.97
CA LEU A 4 6.63 -21.10 13.32
C LEU A 4 6.44 -21.44 11.84
N ARG A 5 5.19 -21.35 11.36
CA ARG A 5 4.90 -21.48 9.94
C ARG A 5 5.56 -20.31 9.22
N ALA A 6 6.16 -20.61 8.07
CA ALA A 6 6.72 -19.60 7.21
C ALA A 6 5.65 -18.56 6.83
N GLY A 7 5.99 -17.27 6.88
CA GLY A 7 4.95 -16.23 6.94
C GLY A 7 5.41 -14.81 6.70
N LEU A 8 4.44 -13.90 6.78
CA LEU A 8 4.59 -12.45 6.62
C LEU A 8 5.10 -11.82 7.92
N ALA A 9 6.21 -11.10 7.88
CA ALA A 9 6.70 -10.31 9.01
C ALA A 9 6.13 -8.89 8.95
N VAL A 10 5.35 -8.48 9.95
CA VAL A 10 4.99 -7.08 10.20
C VAL A 10 6.14 -6.44 10.98
N VAL A 11 6.91 -5.60 10.30
CA VAL A 11 8.11 -4.96 10.86
C VAL A 11 7.83 -3.48 11.05
N GLY A 12 7.86 -3.03 12.30
CA GLY A 12 7.87 -1.62 12.63
C GLY A 12 9.29 -1.10 12.75
N ASP A 13 9.57 0.06 12.17
CA ASP A 13 10.84 0.74 12.31
C ASP A 13 10.65 2.12 12.96
N SER A 14 11.63 2.57 13.74
CA SER A 14 11.69 3.94 14.28
C SER A 14 13.13 4.45 14.22
N ALA A 15 13.28 5.76 14.19
CA ALA A 15 14.58 6.37 14.44
C ALA A 15 15.04 6.11 15.91
N PRO A 16 16.35 6.19 16.22
CA PRO A 16 16.83 5.98 17.59
C PRO A 16 16.35 7.04 18.60
N ASP A 17 16.03 8.23 18.13
CA ASP A 17 15.53 9.37 18.90
C ASP A 17 14.00 9.43 18.97
N GLU A 18 13.30 8.60 18.19
CA GLU A 18 11.85 8.45 18.24
C GLU A 18 11.42 7.43 19.31
N PRO A 19 10.15 7.47 19.76
CA PRO A 19 9.57 6.38 20.53
C PRO A 19 9.72 5.05 19.78
N GLU A 20 10.01 3.97 20.51
CA GLU A 20 10.12 2.63 19.92
C GLU A 20 8.81 2.26 19.19
N PRO A 21 8.88 1.53 18.05
CA PRO A 21 7.68 1.08 17.38
C PRO A 21 6.84 0.29 18.37
N SER A 22 5.56 0.65 18.52
CA SER A 22 4.70 -0.03 19.47
C SER A 22 4.54 -1.50 19.08
N LEU A 23 5.33 -2.37 19.70
CA LEU A 23 5.30 -3.82 19.44
C LEU A 23 3.91 -4.41 19.75
N ALA A 24 3.15 -3.78 20.65
CA ALA A 24 1.76 -4.12 20.91
C ALA A 24 0.88 -3.90 19.66
N LEU A 25 1.02 -2.76 18.97
CA LEU A 25 0.30 -2.47 17.73
C LEU A 25 0.73 -3.41 16.61
N LEU A 26 2.04 -3.63 16.42
CA LEU A 26 2.54 -4.56 15.39
C LEU A 26 2.03 -5.99 15.62
N ARG A 27 1.95 -6.43 16.89
CA ARG A 27 1.37 -7.73 17.26
C ARG A 27 -0.13 -7.77 17.02
N ALA A 28 -0.84 -6.65 17.17
CA ALA A 28 -2.26 -6.55 16.84
C ALA A 28 -2.47 -6.66 15.32
N ASP A 29 -1.67 -5.97 14.51
CA ASP A 29 -1.72 -6.06 13.04
C ASP A 29 -1.43 -7.49 12.56
N ALA A 30 -0.34 -8.10 13.04
CA ALA A 30 -0.01 -9.48 12.71
C ALA A 30 -1.09 -10.47 13.19
N ARG A 31 -1.75 -10.19 14.31
CA ARG A 31 -2.87 -10.99 14.80
C ARG A 31 -4.09 -10.86 13.90
N ALA A 32 -4.46 -9.62 13.53
CA ALA A 32 -5.58 -9.36 12.64
C ALA A 32 -5.40 -10.09 11.30
N ILE A 33 -4.21 -10.03 10.71
CA ILE A 33 -3.87 -10.80 9.50
C ILE A 33 -4.08 -12.31 9.73
N ARG A 34 -3.48 -12.88 10.78
CA ARG A 34 -3.62 -14.33 11.06
C ARG A 34 -5.06 -14.77 11.27
N GLU A 35 -5.81 -14.03 12.09
CA GLU A 35 -7.15 -14.43 12.54
C GLU A 35 -8.20 -14.21 11.45
N HIS A 36 -8.05 -13.17 10.62
CA HIS A 36 -9.05 -12.83 9.62
C HIS A 36 -8.78 -13.44 8.24
N THR A 37 -7.52 -13.76 7.91
CA THR A 37 -7.17 -14.23 6.55
C THR A 37 -6.50 -15.60 6.53
N GLY A 38 -6.14 -16.14 7.70
CA GLY A 38 -5.38 -17.39 7.82
C GLY A 38 -3.91 -17.28 7.37
N THR A 39 -3.46 -16.09 6.96
CA THR A 39 -2.07 -15.84 6.55
C THR A 39 -1.16 -15.88 7.78
N PRO A 40 -0.16 -16.77 7.84
CA PRO A 40 0.80 -16.77 8.94
C PRO A 40 1.53 -15.42 8.98
N ALA A 41 1.46 -14.73 10.13
CA ALA A 41 2.12 -13.45 10.30
C ALA A 41 2.77 -13.33 11.69
N SER A 42 3.89 -12.62 11.77
CA SER A 42 4.67 -12.38 12.99
C SER A 42 5.05 -10.91 13.08
N ALA A 43 5.28 -10.39 14.28
CA ALA A 43 5.57 -8.97 14.50
C ALA A 43 7.00 -8.77 15.03
N PHE A 44 7.71 -7.81 14.47
CA PHE A 44 9.08 -7.45 14.83
C PHE A 44 9.22 -5.92 14.93
N ALA A 45 9.98 -5.44 15.91
CA ALA A 45 10.37 -4.05 16.00
C ALA A 45 11.86 -3.93 15.68
N VAL A 46 12.20 -2.95 14.86
CA VAL A 46 13.57 -2.62 14.46
C VAL A 46 13.82 -1.16 14.78
N ARG A 47 15.07 -0.84 15.11
CA ARG A 47 15.53 0.54 15.23
C ARG A 47 16.65 0.75 14.23
N SER A 48 16.50 1.76 13.38
CA SER A 48 17.49 2.04 12.34
C SER A 48 17.68 3.54 12.13
N ARG A 49 18.94 3.96 12.01
CA ARG A 49 19.30 5.35 11.66
C ARG A 49 19.16 5.63 10.18
N ASN A 50 19.40 4.62 9.36
CA ASN A 50 19.49 4.76 7.91
C ASN A 50 19.06 3.46 7.22
N ALA A 51 18.93 3.54 5.90
CA ALA A 51 18.47 2.42 5.08
C ALA A 51 19.39 1.19 5.16
N GLY A 52 20.71 1.37 5.31
CA GLY A 52 21.65 0.25 5.41
C GLY A 52 21.47 -0.55 6.69
N GLU A 53 21.28 0.14 7.83
CA GLU A 53 20.95 -0.51 9.11
C GLU A 53 19.60 -1.23 9.04
N LEU A 54 18.60 -0.61 8.42
CA LEU A 54 17.29 -1.23 8.22
C LEU A 54 17.39 -2.49 7.36
N SER A 55 18.11 -2.44 6.24
CA SER A 55 18.35 -3.61 5.40
C SER A 55 19.07 -4.74 6.14
N ALA A 56 20.08 -4.40 6.95
CA ALA A 56 20.80 -5.39 7.75
C ALA A 56 19.86 -6.07 8.77
N ALA A 57 19.01 -5.29 9.43
CA ALA A 57 18.01 -5.81 10.36
C ALA A 57 16.99 -6.72 9.65
N LEU A 58 16.47 -6.31 8.48
CA LEU A 58 15.54 -7.11 7.69
C LEU A 58 16.16 -8.43 7.18
N ARG A 59 17.45 -8.43 6.82
CA ARG A 59 18.19 -9.65 6.45
C ARG A 59 18.44 -10.59 7.65
N SER A 60 18.44 -10.04 8.87
CA SER A 60 18.64 -10.82 10.10
C SER A 60 17.36 -11.45 10.66
N LEU A 61 16.21 -11.22 10.01
CA LEU A 61 14.96 -11.86 10.39
C LEU A 61 15.07 -13.40 10.31
N PRO A 62 14.25 -14.14 11.09
CA PRO A 62 14.24 -15.59 11.05
C PRO A 62 14.03 -16.13 9.64
N SER A 63 14.65 -17.26 9.30
CA SER A 63 14.61 -17.84 7.94
C SER A 63 13.22 -18.31 7.51
N GLU A 64 12.27 -18.42 8.45
CA GLU A 64 10.87 -18.71 8.18
C GLU A 64 10.11 -17.49 7.62
N VAL A 65 10.69 -16.29 7.64
CA VAL A 65 10.05 -15.10 7.05
C VAL A 65 10.14 -15.18 5.52
N GLU A 66 8.98 -15.21 4.87
CA GLU A 66 8.87 -15.29 3.41
C GLU A 66 8.64 -13.93 2.75
N ALA A 67 8.13 -12.95 3.49
CA ALA A 67 7.96 -11.58 3.06
C ALA A 67 7.89 -10.64 4.26
N VAL A 68 8.15 -9.36 4.04
CA VAL A 68 8.06 -8.30 5.06
C VAL A 68 6.99 -7.29 4.65
N TYR A 69 6.14 -6.90 5.59
CA TYR A 69 5.41 -5.64 5.57
C TYR A 69 6.13 -4.65 6.49
N LEU A 70 6.70 -3.59 5.92
CA LEU A 70 7.46 -2.57 6.63
C LEU A 70 6.58 -1.34 6.88
N THR A 71 6.36 -1.01 8.16
CA THR A 71 5.52 0.11 8.62
C THR A 71 6.25 1.00 9.61
N GLY A 72 5.85 2.27 9.71
CA GLY A 72 6.44 3.26 10.61
C GLY A 72 7.81 3.79 10.18
N ALA A 73 8.40 3.23 9.12
CA ALA A 73 9.64 3.75 8.53
C ALA A 73 9.38 5.02 7.71
N ASP A 74 10.33 5.96 7.75
CA ASP A 74 10.41 7.04 6.76
C ASP A 74 10.33 6.47 5.33
N PRO A 75 9.48 7.01 4.43
CA PRO A 75 9.27 6.46 3.09
C PRO A 75 10.56 6.37 2.24
N ALA A 76 11.46 7.35 2.34
CA ALA A 76 12.71 7.33 1.57
C ALA A 76 13.66 6.25 2.10
N LYS A 77 13.76 6.11 3.44
CA LYS A 77 14.51 5.04 4.11
C LYS A 77 13.95 3.66 3.77
N ALA A 78 12.63 3.49 3.84
CA ALA A 78 11.93 2.25 3.51
C ALA A 78 12.22 1.79 2.07
N ARG A 79 12.06 2.69 1.10
CA ARG A 79 12.36 2.42 -0.32
C ARG A 79 13.83 2.10 -0.57
N ALA A 80 14.74 2.81 0.09
CA ALA A 80 16.17 2.54 -0.05
C ALA A 80 16.52 1.14 0.49
N ALA A 81 15.95 0.74 1.64
CA ALA A 81 16.14 -0.60 2.20
C ALA A 81 15.49 -1.69 1.32
N GLN A 82 14.28 -1.45 0.83
CA GLN A 82 13.56 -2.33 -0.11
C GLN A 82 14.41 -2.63 -1.36
N ARG A 83 15.01 -1.58 -1.97
CA ARG A 83 15.90 -1.72 -3.14
C ARG A 83 17.19 -2.49 -2.82
N ASP A 84 17.82 -2.21 -1.67
CA ASP A 84 19.05 -2.88 -1.25
C ASP A 84 18.82 -4.39 -0.99
N ILE A 85 17.70 -4.75 -0.37
CA ILE A 85 17.31 -6.16 -0.17
C ILE A 85 17.03 -6.84 -1.51
N ALA A 86 16.30 -6.16 -2.40
CA ALA A 86 15.97 -6.66 -3.72
C ALA A 86 17.21 -6.93 -4.59
N ALA A 87 18.17 -6.01 -4.59
CA ALA A 87 19.45 -6.14 -5.31
C ALA A 87 20.26 -7.35 -4.83
N GLY A 88 20.19 -7.68 -3.54
CA GLY A 88 20.80 -8.88 -2.95
C GLY A 88 19.98 -10.17 -3.13
N GLY A 89 18.86 -10.11 -3.86
CA GLY A 89 17.96 -11.25 -4.03
C GLY A 89 17.27 -11.71 -2.74
N GLY A 90 17.12 -10.81 -1.77
CA GLY A 90 16.55 -11.10 -0.45
C GLY A 90 15.02 -11.26 -0.45
N ILE A 91 14.46 -11.30 0.76
CA ILE A 91 13.02 -11.43 0.99
C ILE A 91 12.25 -10.25 0.38
N PRO A 92 11.08 -10.47 -0.26
CA PRO A 92 10.20 -9.39 -0.69
C PRO A 92 9.83 -8.46 0.47
N VAL A 93 9.91 -7.16 0.24
CA VAL A 93 9.52 -6.13 1.20
C VAL A 93 8.40 -5.30 0.58
N ILE A 94 7.25 -5.29 1.24
CA ILE A 94 6.08 -4.46 0.96
C ILE A 94 6.09 -3.33 1.97
N THR A 95 5.96 -2.10 1.52
CA THR A 95 6.00 -0.90 2.36
C THR A 95 4.62 -0.38 2.67
N GLU A 96 4.48 0.31 3.80
CA GLU A 96 3.25 1.01 4.20
C GLU A 96 2.79 2.02 3.15
N GLU A 97 3.71 2.64 2.43
CA GLU A 97 3.36 3.56 1.35
C GLU A 97 2.69 2.83 0.17
N GLU A 98 3.20 1.66 -0.22
CA GLU A 98 2.61 0.85 -1.29
C GLU A 98 1.19 0.41 -0.92
N THR A 99 1.00 -0.11 0.30
CA THR A 99 -0.33 -0.52 0.76
C THR A 99 -1.28 0.66 0.91
N SER A 100 -0.81 1.80 1.43
CA SER A 100 -1.63 3.00 1.58
C SER A 100 -2.05 3.56 0.22
N GLY A 101 -1.14 3.59 -0.74
CA GLY A 101 -1.43 3.99 -2.11
C GLY A 101 -2.48 3.10 -2.78
N ILE A 102 -2.34 1.78 -2.65
CA ILE A 102 -3.33 0.80 -3.15
C ILE A 102 -4.71 1.06 -2.56
N VAL A 103 -4.79 1.24 -1.25
CA VAL A 103 -6.05 1.41 -0.51
C VAL A 103 -6.71 2.74 -0.87
N LEU A 104 -5.93 3.83 -0.99
CA LEU A 104 -6.47 5.12 -1.42
C LEU A 104 -6.94 5.10 -2.87
N ALA A 105 -6.19 4.47 -3.76
CA ALA A 105 -6.62 4.29 -5.14
C ALA A 105 -7.94 3.51 -5.20
N ALA A 106 -8.08 2.42 -4.44
CA ALA A 106 -9.34 1.69 -4.32
C ALA A 106 -10.47 2.58 -3.78
N ALA A 107 -10.23 3.33 -2.70
CA ALA A 107 -11.21 4.24 -2.12
C ALA A 107 -11.68 5.31 -3.11
N VAL A 108 -10.77 5.88 -3.92
CA VAL A 108 -11.10 6.83 -4.99
C VAL A 108 -11.99 6.19 -6.06
N LEU A 109 -11.65 4.98 -6.51
CA LEU A 109 -12.44 4.25 -7.52
C LEU A 109 -13.83 3.90 -7.00
N ILE A 110 -13.93 3.42 -5.75
CA ILE A 110 -15.19 3.09 -5.08
C ILE A 110 -16.04 4.34 -4.90
N ARG A 111 -15.44 5.46 -4.46
CA ARG A 111 -16.14 6.74 -4.30
C ARG A 111 -16.66 7.26 -5.64
N SER A 112 -15.85 7.23 -6.70
CA SER A 112 -16.25 7.66 -8.04
C SER A 112 -17.41 6.81 -8.57
N ARG A 113 -17.34 5.48 -8.41
CA ARG A 113 -18.43 4.56 -8.76
C ARG A 113 -19.73 4.88 -8.01
N ARG A 114 -19.66 5.19 -6.73
CA ARG A 114 -20.82 5.58 -5.90
C ARG A 114 -21.43 6.91 -6.32
N LEU A 115 -20.62 7.81 -6.87
CA LEU A 115 -21.08 9.05 -7.49
C LEU A 115 -21.55 8.85 -8.94
N HIS A 116 -21.60 7.60 -9.42
CA HIS A 116 -21.94 7.25 -10.81
C HIS A 116 -21.02 7.91 -11.85
N VAL A 117 -19.78 8.19 -11.48
CA VAL A 117 -18.74 8.73 -12.38
C VAL A 117 -17.78 7.61 -12.75
N ALA A 118 -17.66 7.34 -14.05
CA ALA A 118 -16.68 6.38 -14.56
C ALA A 118 -15.25 6.91 -14.31
N PRO A 119 -14.25 6.05 -14.03
CA PRO A 119 -12.88 6.49 -13.73
C PRO A 119 -12.31 7.46 -14.77
N PHE A 120 -12.48 7.17 -16.07
CA PHE A 120 -11.96 8.01 -17.16
C PHE A 120 -12.62 9.40 -17.24
N ALA A 121 -13.77 9.59 -16.58
CA ALA A 121 -14.49 10.87 -16.51
C ALA A 121 -14.30 11.58 -15.15
N ALA A 122 -13.58 10.96 -14.20
CA ALA A 122 -13.36 11.51 -12.89
C ALA A 122 -12.21 12.52 -12.89
N LYS A 123 -12.43 13.65 -12.20
CA LYS A 123 -11.38 14.60 -11.81
C LYS A 123 -11.00 14.34 -10.36
N VAL A 124 -9.78 13.91 -10.12
CA VAL A 124 -9.25 13.61 -8.78
C VAL A 124 -8.16 14.62 -8.43
N VAL A 125 -8.32 15.30 -7.29
CA VAL A 125 -7.27 16.18 -6.76
C VAL A 125 -6.56 15.45 -5.63
N VAL A 126 -5.25 15.27 -5.76
CA VAL A 126 -4.38 14.70 -4.72
C VAL A 126 -3.66 15.86 -4.03
N ALA A 127 -4.14 16.26 -2.87
CA ALA A 127 -3.52 17.27 -2.02
C ALA A 127 -2.43 16.64 -1.15
N GLY A 128 -1.27 17.31 -1.05
CA GLY A 128 -0.09 16.74 -0.39
C GLY A 128 0.56 15.62 -1.21
N ALA A 129 0.55 15.73 -2.54
CA ALA A 129 1.02 14.67 -3.45
C ALA A 129 2.50 14.28 -3.24
N ASP A 130 3.29 15.15 -2.61
CA ASP A 130 4.67 14.90 -2.19
C ASP A 130 4.79 13.91 -1.03
N ALA A 131 3.78 13.79 -0.17
CA ALA A 131 3.74 12.82 0.92
C ALA A 131 3.51 11.38 0.43
N MET A 132 2.88 11.20 -0.75
CA MET A 132 2.63 9.89 -1.35
C MET A 132 2.85 9.90 -2.87
N PRO A 133 4.11 9.94 -3.34
CA PRO A 133 4.44 10.01 -4.76
C PRO A 133 3.86 8.89 -5.63
N LEU A 134 3.56 7.71 -5.05
CA LEU A 134 2.96 6.59 -5.78
C LEU A 134 1.49 6.82 -6.19
N LEU A 135 0.74 7.67 -5.47
CA LEU A 135 -0.70 7.73 -5.62
C LEU A 135 -1.13 8.29 -6.98
N VAL A 136 -0.49 9.37 -7.45
CA VAL A 136 -0.80 9.97 -8.75
C VAL A 136 -0.59 8.99 -9.91
N PRO A 137 0.60 8.37 -10.10
CA PRO A 137 0.79 7.39 -11.17
C PRO A 137 -0.13 6.17 -11.03
N LEU A 138 -0.45 5.75 -9.80
CA LEU A 138 -1.37 4.64 -9.57
C LEU A 138 -2.81 4.96 -9.99
N LEU A 139 -3.30 6.18 -9.71
CA LEU A 139 -4.63 6.62 -10.15
C LEU A 139 -4.70 6.71 -11.68
N VAL A 140 -3.66 7.27 -12.32
CA VAL A 140 -3.56 7.31 -13.79
C VAL A 140 -3.56 5.90 -14.37
N ALA A 141 -2.72 4.99 -13.83
CA ALA A 141 -2.68 3.60 -14.27
C ALA A 141 -4.02 2.88 -14.06
N SER A 142 -4.75 3.23 -13.00
CA SER A 142 -6.11 2.71 -12.71
C SER A 142 -7.21 3.30 -13.61
N GLY A 143 -6.85 4.13 -14.60
CA GLY A 143 -7.76 4.67 -15.60
C GLY A 143 -8.49 5.95 -15.19
N VAL A 144 -8.00 6.68 -14.19
CA VAL A 144 -8.55 8.00 -13.84
C VAL A 144 -8.19 9.01 -14.92
N GLY A 145 -9.19 9.73 -15.43
CA GLY A 145 -9.04 10.60 -16.59
C GLY A 145 -8.30 11.91 -16.32
N ASP A 146 -8.55 12.55 -15.18
CA ASP A 146 -7.88 13.79 -14.77
C ASP A 146 -7.40 13.66 -13.32
N VAL A 147 -6.08 13.70 -13.13
CA VAL A 147 -5.44 13.64 -11.82
C VAL A 147 -4.60 14.89 -11.61
N VAL A 148 -5.02 15.74 -10.68
CA VAL A 148 -4.31 16.98 -10.33
C VAL A 148 -3.51 16.76 -9.05
N ALA A 149 -2.19 16.85 -9.15
CA ALA A 149 -1.31 16.89 -7.99
C ALA A 149 -1.25 18.31 -7.43
N TRP A 150 -1.52 18.47 -6.14
CA TRP A 150 -1.45 19.76 -5.44
C TRP A 150 -0.52 19.64 -4.23
N ARG A 151 0.40 20.60 -4.09
CA ARG A 151 1.31 20.71 -2.94
C ARG A 151 0.97 21.95 -2.12
N ARG A 152 1.34 21.93 -0.84
CA ARG A 152 1.12 23.09 0.05
C ARG A 152 1.83 24.34 -0.44
N SER A 153 2.97 24.19 -1.12
CA SER A 153 3.71 25.27 -1.77
C SER A 153 2.91 25.97 -2.88
N ASP A 154 1.92 25.30 -3.46
CA ASP A 154 1.13 25.83 -4.59
C ASP A 154 0.02 26.76 -4.09
N ALA A 155 -0.30 26.74 -2.79
CA ALA A 155 -1.43 27.45 -2.19
C ALA A 155 -1.45 28.96 -2.47
N ALA A 156 -0.27 29.60 -2.58
CA ALA A 156 -0.16 31.03 -2.82
C ALA A 156 -0.64 31.46 -4.22
N GLY A 157 -0.51 30.58 -5.23
CA GLY A 157 -0.95 30.85 -6.60
C GLY A 157 -2.21 30.09 -7.00
N TYR A 158 -2.43 28.92 -6.40
CA TYR A 158 -3.51 28.00 -6.72
C TYR A 158 -4.11 27.45 -5.40
N PRO A 159 -5.02 28.21 -4.76
CA PRO A 159 -5.66 27.76 -3.53
C PRO A 159 -6.38 26.42 -3.74
N LEU A 160 -6.25 25.48 -2.79
CA LEU A 160 -6.82 24.14 -2.92
C LEU A 160 -8.33 24.18 -3.20
N ALA A 161 -9.08 25.09 -2.58
CA ALA A 161 -10.52 25.24 -2.80
C ALA A 161 -10.88 25.56 -4.27
N GLU A 162 -10.02 26.28 -4.99
CA GLU A 162 -10.21 26.57 -6.40
C GLU A 162 -9.83 25.40 -7.29
N VAL A 163 -8.71 24.74 -7.00
CA VAL A 163 -8.24 23.55 -7.73
C VAL A 163 -9.24 22.40 -7.58
N ALA A 164 -9.75 22.20 -6.36
CA ALA A 164 -10.76 21.21 -6.00
C ALA A 164 -12.16 21.52 -6.53
N ARG A 165 -12.37 22.71 -7.12
CA ARG A 165 -13.66 23.05 -7.73
C ARG A 165 -13.99 22.02 -8.81
N ASN A 166 -15.20 21.45 -8.71
CA ASN A 166 -15.70 20.39 -9.58
C ASN A 166 -14.87 19.08 -9.58
N ALA A 167 -14.01 18.87 -8.57
CA ALA A 167 -13.37 17.57 -8.40
C ALA A 167 -14.42 16.52 -8.03
N THR A 168 -14.35 15.35 -8.65
CA THR A 168 -15.15 14.18 -8.29
C THR A 168 -14.74 13.68 -6.91
N VAL A 169 -13.43 13.64 -6.66
CA VAL A 169 -12.83 13.22 -5.39
C VAL A 169 -11.64 14.11 -5.09
N VAL A 170 -11.49 14.48 -3.82
CA VAL A 170 -10.28 15.12 -3.31
C VAL A 170 -9.68 14.21 -2.25
N VAL A 171 -8.40 13.89 -2.42
CA VAL A 171 -7.61 13.06 -1.52
C VAL A 171 -6.65 13.95 -0.76
N ASP A 172 -6.62 13.82 0.56
CA ASP A 172 -5.62 14.38 1.45
C ASP A 172 -4.58 13.29 1.75
N ALA A 173 -3.52 13.27 0.94
CA ALA A 173 -2.48 12.25 1.03
C ALA A 173 -1.59 12.41 2.27
N ALA A 174 -1.52 13.62 2.84
CA ALA A 174 -0.77 13.91 4.06
C ALA A 174 -1.62 13.75 5.33
N GLY A 175 -2.95 13.86 5.23
CA GLY A 175 -3.88 13.79 6.37
C GLY A 175 -3.97 15.09 7.18
N ASP A 176 -3.47 16.20 6.64
CA ASP A 176 -3.29 17.48 7.35
C ASP A 176 -4.42 18.49 7.14
N LEU A 177 -5.31 18.24 6.18
CA LEU A 177 -6.25 19.23 5.66
C LEU A 177 -7.65 19.11 6.27
N GLY A 178 -8.00 17.93 6.79
CA GLY A 178 -9.27 17.65 7.45
C GLY A 178 -10.51 17.78 6.55
N GLY A 179 -11.71 17.64 7.14
CA GLY A 179 -12.98 17.81 6.43
C GLY A 179 -13.50 16.55 5.70
N SER A 180 -14.29 16.73 4.63
CA SER A 180 -14.93 15.63 3.87
C SER A 180 -14.01 14.99 2.81
N LEU A 181 -12.70 15.16 2.95
CA LEU A 181 -11.69 14.63 2.02
C LEU A 181 -11.49 13.13 2.25
N LEU A 182 -11.09 12.39 1.21
CA LEU A 182 -10.54 11.06 1.43
C LEU A 182 -9.15 11.23 2.03
N VAL A 183 -8.99 10.83 3.29
CA VAL A 183 -7.70 10.90 3.99
C VAL A 183 -6.94 9.60 3.86
N ALA A 184 -5.64 9.65 4.14
CA ALA A 184 -4.80 8.47 4.29
C ALA A 184 -5.52 7.38 5.11
N PRO A 185 -5.43 6.12 4.68
CA PRO A 185 -6.20 5.04 5.30
C PRO A 185 -5.74 4.86 6.74
N ASP A 186 -6.66 4.46 7.60
CA ASP A 186 -6.24 4.01 8.93
C ASP A 186 -5.32 2.77 8.79
N ARG A 187 -4.57 2.51 9.86
CA ARG A 187 -3.60 1.41 9.92
C ARG A 187 -4.23 0.07 9.51
N SER A 188 -5.47 -0.20 9.93
CA SER A 188 -6.17 -1.45 9.60
C SER A 188 -6.50 -1.58 8.11
N ALA A 189 -6.92 -0.50 7.47
CA ALA A 189 -7.20 -0.48 6.04
C ALA A 189 -5.92 -0.72 5.21
N GLY A 190 -4.76 -0.24 5.69
CA GLY A 190 -3.44 -0.57 5.12
C GLY A 190 -3.12 -2.07 5.09
N LEU A 191 -3.78 -2.90 5.90
CA LEU A 191 -3.56 -4.35 5.91
C LEU A 191 -4.28 -5.09 4.78
N LEU A 192 -5.31 -4.47 4.16
CA LEU A 192 -6.18 -5.12 3.17
C LEU A 192 -5.44 -5.75 1.98
N PRO A 193 -4.40 -5.11 1.39
CA PRO A 193 -3.70 -5.70 0.25
C PRO A 193 -2.79 -6.88 0.65
N LEU A 194 -2.35 -6.96 1.92
CA LEU A 194 -1.24 -7.80 2.35
C LEU A 194 -1.47 -9.31 2.15
N PRO A 195 -2.64 -9.89 2.47
CA PRO A 195 -2.85 -11.34 2.30
C PRO A 195 -2.71 -11.79 0.85
N GLY A 196 -3.23 -10.98 -0.09
CA GLY A 196 -3.15 -11.26 -1.52
C GLY A 196 -1.78 -10.98 -2.11
N LEU A 197 -1.13 -9.88 -1.72
CA LEU A 197 0.26 -9.59 -2.10
C LEU A 197 1.21 -10.69 -1.62
N PHE A 198 1.03 -11.18 -0.40
CA PHE A 198 1.79 -12.31 0.14
C PHE A 198 1.52 -13.61 -0.63
N ALA A 199 0.26 -13.90 -0.95
CA ALA A 199 -0.07 -15.07 -1.78
C ALA A 199 0.58 -14.98 -3.17
N ALA A 200 0.56 -13.80 -3.79
CA ALA A 200 1.19 -13.55 -5.09
C ALA A 200 2.73 -13.63 -5.01
N SER A 201 3.35 -13.14 -3.93
CA SER A 201 4.81 -13.22 -3.76
C SER A 201 5.29 -14.66 -3.64
N ARG A 202 4.54 -15.53 -2.96
CA ARG A 202 4.82 -16.98 -2.89
C ARG A 202 4.70 -17.69 -4.24
N ARG A 203 3.91 -17.16 -5.17
CA ARG A 203 3.82 -17.62 -6.56
C ARG A 203 4.91 -17.03 -7.46
N GLY A 204 5.79 -16.18 -6.94
CA GLY A 204 6.82 -15.49 -7.73
C GLY A 204 6.29 -14.38 -8.64
N LEU A 205 5.06 -13.90 -8.39
CA LEU A 205 4.40 -12.88 -9.22
C LEU A 205 4.77 -11.45 -8.81
N VAL A 206 5.28 -11.26 -7.60
CA VAL A 206 5.70 -9.95 -7.12
C VAL A 206 7.17 -9.76 -7.48
N ALA A 207 7.42 -8.94 -8.51
CA ALA A 207 8.78 -8.63 -8.97
C ALA A 207 9.60 -8.00 -7.83
N ARG A 208 10.93 -8.09 -7.91
CA ARG A 208 11.84 -7.42 -6.98
C ARG A 208 12.22 -6.05 -7.53
N PRO A 209 12.26 -4.98 -6.72
CA PRO A 209 12.59 -3.65 -7.23
C PRO A 209 13.99 -3.63 -7.82
N VAL A 210 14.08 -3.33 -9.11
CA VAL A 210 15.35 -3.06 -9.80
C VAL A 210 15.24 -1.67 -10.42
N ASN A 211 15.78 -0.68 -9.71
CA ASN A 211 15.99 0.72 -10.16
C ASN A 211 14.78 1.53 -10.67
N ASP A 212 13.57 0.97 -10.75
CA ASP A 212 12.34 1.68 -11.15
C ASP A 212 11.37 1.83 -9.96
N PRO A 213 11.01 3.06 -9.54
CA PRO A 213 10.01 3.28 -8.47
C PRO A 213 8.58 2.86 -8.84
N LEU A 214 8.30 2.62 -10.13
CA LEU A 214 7.00 2.20 -10.65
C LEU A 214 6.99 0.73 -11.10
N TYR A 215 8.03 -0.05 -10.78
CA TYR A 215 8.19 -1.44 -11.23
C TYR A 215 7.02 -2.39 -10.89
N GLN A 216 6.24 -2.06 -9.86
CA GLN A 216 5.07 -2.82 -9.42
C GLN A 216 3.74 -2.11 -9.71
N LEU A 217 3.73 -1.09 -10.58
CA LEU A 217 2.53 -0.29 -10.80
C LEU A 217 1.33 -1.12 -11.28
N ASP A 218 1.56 -2.12 -12.13
CA ASP A 218 0.50 -3.07 -12.54
C ASP A 218 0.01 -3.96 -11.41
N VAL A 219 0.90 -4.40 -10.51
CA VAL A 219 0.55 -5.17 -9.31
C VAL A 219 -0.29 -4.30 -8.37
N HIS A 220 0.13 -3.07 -8.10
CA HIS A 220 -0.59 -2.13 -7.24
C HIS A 220 -1.96 -1.77 -7.83
N ARG A 221 -2.03 -1.53 -9.15
CA ARG A 221 -3.28 -1.30 -9.88
C ARG A 221 -4.22 -2.48 -9.77
N ALA A 222 -3.72 -3.70 -9.98
CA ALA A 222 -4.50 -4.92 -9.85
C ALA A 222 -5.07 -5.08 -8.44
N CYS A 223 -4.27 -4.80 -7.40
CA CYS A 223 -4.74 -4.80 -6.02
C CYS A 223 -5.86 -3.76 -5.81
N ALA A 224 -5.68 -2.53 -6.27
CA ALA A 224 -6.67 -1.46 -6.10
C ALA A 224 -8.01 -1.80 -6.77
N HIS A 225 -7.97 -2.39 -7.99
CA HIS A 225 -9.17 -2.88 -8.66
C HIS A 225 -9.80 -4.07 -7.93
N ALA A 226 -9.02 -5.04 -7.45
CA ALA A 226 -9.55 -6.16 -6.69
C ALA A 226 -10.32 -5.68 -5.44
N LEU A 227 -9.72 -4.78 -4.66
CA LEU A 227 -10.40 -4.15 -3.50
C LEU A 227 -11.67 -3.40 -3.91
N THR A 228 -11.66 -2.71 -5.06
CA THR A 228 -12.84 -2.02 -5.61
C THR A 228 -13.98 -3.00 -5.94
N THR A 229 -13.67 -4.21 -6.39
CA THR A 229 -14.69 -5.24 -6.69
C THR A 229 -15.25 -5.92 -5.45
N LEU A 230 -14.50 -5.95 -4.36
CA LEU A 230 -14.90 -6.52 -3.06
C LEU A 230 -15.68 -5.52 -2.20
N ALA A 231 -15.56 -4.22 -2.48
CA ALA A 231 -16.17 -3.19 -1.66
C ALA A 231 -17.70 -3.36 -1.55
N PRO A 232 -18.25 -3.48 -0.33
CA PRO A 232 -19.68 -3.61 -0.13
C PRO A 232 -20.38 -2.28 -0.43
N VAL A 233 -21.71 -2.32 -0.58
CA VAL A 233 -22.52 -1.14 -0.96
C VAL A 233 -22.55 -0.05 0.11
N ASP A 234 -22.39 -0.42 1.38
CA ASP A 234 -22.52 0.44 2.55
C ASP A 234 -21.16 0.96 3.08
N ARG A 235 -20.03 0.39 2.66
CA ARG A 235 -18.69 0.77 3.19
C ARG A 235 -17.66 1.09 2.14
N LEU A 236 -16.81 2.08 2.40
CA LEU A 236 -15.85 2.56 1.41
C LEU A 236 -14.81 1.51 1.01
N LEU A 237 -14.50 0.55 1.87
CA LEU A 237 -13.50 -0.50 1.65
C LEU A 237 -14.05 -1.85 2.15
N PRO A 238 -13.53 -2.99 1.63
CA PRO A 238 -13.85 -4.30 2.18
C PRO A 238 -13.30 -4.48 3.60
N GLU A 239 -13.77 -5.51 4.29
CA GLU A 239 -13.21 -5.93 5.58
C GLU A 239 -12.03 -6.87 5.39
N LEU A 240 -11.08 -6.86 6.33
CA LEU A 240 -9.97 -7.83 6.33
C LEU A 240 -10.46 -9.28 6.51
N SER A 241 -11.62 -9.47 7.14
CA SER A 241 -12.31 -10.74 7.36
C SER A 241 -13.06 -11.27 6.14
N ASP A 242 -13.06 -10.55 5.01
CA ASP A 242 -13.68 -11.06 3.79
C ASP A 242 -12.92 -12.32 3.30
N PRO A 243 -13.58 -13.48 3.23
CA PRO A 243 -12.92 -14.74 2.87
C PRO A 243 -12.36 -14.75 1.44
N ASP A 244 -12.88 -13.91 0.56
CA ASP A 244 -12.44 -13.81 -0.84
C ASP A 244 -11.25 -12.85 -1.01
N LEU A 245 -10.89 -12.06 0.01
CA LEU A 245 -9.92 -10.96 -0.09
C LEU A 245 -8.57 -11.41 -0.64
N ALA A 246 -7.96 -12.42 -0.01
CA ALA A 246 -6.63 -12.89 -0.39
C ALA A 246 -6.62 -13.50 -1.80
N ALA A 247 -7.64 -14.31 -2.12
CA ALA A 247 -7.75 -14.97 -3.42
C ALA A 247 -7.96 -13.95 -4.55
N ARG A 248 -8.91 -13.02 -4.40
CA ARG A 248 -9.20 -12.03 -5.46
C ARG A 248 -8.06 -11.07 -5.72
N VAL A 249 -7.36 -10.63 -4.66
CA VAL A 249 -6.18 -9.77 -4.84
C VAL A 249 -5.08 -10.55 -5.56
N SER A 250 -4.78 -11.79 -5.14
CA SER A 250 -3.76 -12.62 -5.81
C SER A 250 -4.10 -12.93 -7.27
N ASP A 251 -5.35 -13.28 -7.56
CA ASP A 251 -5.80 -13.65 -8.91
C ASP A 251 -5.82 -12.43 -9.84
N ALA A 252 -6.16 -11.24 -9.32
CA ALA A 252 -6.06 -9.99 -10.08
C ALA A 252 -4.60 -9.68 -10.45
N ILE A 253 -3.66 -9.89 -9.53
CA ILE A 253 -2.21 -9.72 -9.81
C ILE A 253 -1.77 -10.70 -10.91
N GLU A 254 -2.16 -11.96 -10.79
CA GLU A 254 -1.84 -12.99 -11.78
C GLU A 254 -2.39 -12.66 -13.18
N GLU A 255 -3.63 -12.17 -13.25
CA GLU A 255 -4.23 -11.72 -14.51
C GLU A 255 -3.48 -10.52 -15.10
N ALA A 256 -3.14 -9.53 -14.28
CA ALA A 256 -2.47 -8.31 -14.73
C ALA A 256 -1.06 -8.57 -15.29
N LEU A 257 -0.37 -9.60 -14.79
CA LEU A 257 0.97 -9.98 -15.23
C LEU A 257 0.96 -11.00 -16.37
N ARG A 258 -0.21 -11.50 -16.79
CA ARG A 258 -0.30 -12.44 -17.90
C ARG A 258 0.15 -11.76 -19.20
N PRO A 259 1.00 -12.41 -20.01
CA PRO A 259 1.39 -11.87 -21.31
C PRO A 259 0.15 -11.59 -22.18
N PRO A 260 0.17 -10.54 -23.02
CA PRO A 260 -0.91 -10.31 -23.97
C PRO A 260 -1.12 -11.56 -24.83
N ARG A 261 -2.35 -12.05 -24.89
CA ARG A 261 -2.69 -13.16 -25.81
C ARG A 261 -2.39 -12.66 -27.23
N GLN A 262 -1.43 -13.28 -27.90
CA GLN A 262 -1.18 -13.03 -29.33
C GLN A 262 -2.51 -13.30 -30.06
N ARG A 263 -3.04 -12.26 -30.70
CA ARG A 263 -4.21 -12.34 -31.58
C ARG A 263 -3.73 -12.52 -33.02
#